data_AF-N1U920-F1
#
_entry.id   AF-N1U920-F1
#
_cell.length_a   1.000
_cell.length_b   1.000
_cell.length_c   1.000
_cell.angle_alpha   90.00
_cell.angle_beta   90.00
_cell.angle_gamma   90.00
#
_symmetry.space_group_name_H-M   'P 1'
#
loop_
_entity.id
_entity.type
_entity.pdbx_description
1 polymer ?
#
loop_
_entity_poly.entity_id
_entity_poly.type
_entity_poly.pdbx_seq_one_letter_code
_entity_poly.pdbx_strand_id
1 'polypeptide(L)'
;MGVLFVNDVNLVYQAGEEWKNLLHQAALVVSLSDRADETALASNVLATTTHFLESWGDSEVTKGIFSIQQPAIRPLFNTRSFEDSLIAFAGGSLGGESSFYETVKNSWTKKLGSKQRWEDLLRAGTTVKASERKKVAGSSRNFNRSSLKAIASTSAGLKLALYETSAIGDGRAANNAQLQELPDPVTKVTWDNYILISPALAKEKGISSNDVVVLKTATQSIELPAQIQPGMHKEAVGIAVGYGRTAAGAVGTGVGKNAYVLSEKGIYSGIAITSLEKTGKTYKLACTQHHHMLSPGFSYPDRPIVQSTTIEEYRKDPASGKAPSEIPKILKDGKLVNATGANPTYPYPGYKWGMSIDLSSCTGCGSCVIACQVENNIPVVGRDEVRVGREMHWLRIDRYYIGEPDQPETLQVAHQPMLCQHCDNAPCETVCPVLATVHSSEGINDMVYNRCVGTRYCSNNCPYKVRRFNWMQHWYNGAEGSKAPRYLGLNPEVAVRSRGVMEKCNFCSHRIAEAKIAAKNEGRVLKDGEVKTACQQSCAADAISFGNTNDKDSEVAKLSSSPRSFRVLEYLNVGPQVAYLTRVRSSI
;
A
#
# COMPACT_ATOMS: atom_id res chain seq x y z
N MET A 1 26.95 -28.84 18.15
CA MET A 1 25.92 -29.20 17.14
C MET A 1 26.61 -29.44 15.80
N GLY A 2 26.00 -30.18 14.87
CA GLY A 2 26.56 -30.43 13.53
C GLY A 2 26.44 -29.20 12.61
N VAL A 3 25.73 -29.34 11.50
CA VAL A 3 25.44 -28.25 10.56
C VAL A 3 24.07 -27.63 10.85
N LEU A 4 23.98 -26.31 10.81
CA LEU A 4 22.75 -25.54 10.91
C LEU A 4 22.47 -24.81 9.59
N PHE A 5 21.32 -25.09 8.98
CA PHE A 5 20.82 -24.35 7.82
C PHE A 5 19.76 -23.36 8.27
N VAL A 6 19.92 -22.08 7.92
CA VAL A 6 18.98 -21.00 8.24
C VAL A 6 18.42 -20.46 6.93
N ASN A 7 17.15 -20.76 6.62
CA ASN A 7 16.52 -20.36 5.36
C ASN A 7 15.53 -19.22 5.56
N ASP A 8 15.79 -18.07 4.96
CA ASP A 8 14.91 -16.90 4.95
C ASP A 8 14.43 -16.48 6.36
N VAL A 9 15.32 -16.58 7.35
CA VAL A 9 15.08 -16.15 8.74
C VAL A 9 16.24 -15.30 9.21
N ASN A 10 15.94 -14.13 9.78
CA ASN A 10 16.94 -13.20 10.26
C ASN A 10 16.95 -13.13 11.81
N LEU A 11 17.46 -14.20 12.43
CA LEU A 11 17.49 -14.38 13.88
C LEU A 11 18.27 -13.28 14.61
N VAL A 12 19.43 -12.87 14.08
CA VAL A 12 20.25 -11.83 14.70
C VAL A 12 19.50 -10.50 14.82
N TYR A 13 18.68 -10.19 13.82
CA TYR A 13 17.84 -8.99 13.83
C TYR A 13 16.59 -9.15 14.71
N GLN A 14 15.85 -10.25 14.56
CA GLN A 14 14.54 -10.43 15.19
C GLN A 14 14.60 -10.89 16.64
N ALA A 15 15.63 -11.64 17.01
CA ALA A 15 15.74 -12.29 18.31
C ALA A 15 16.88 -11.73 19.19
N GLY A 16 17.76 -10.89 18.63
CA GLY A 16 18.78 -10.16 19.39
C GLY A 16 20.21 -10.48 18.96
N GLU A 17 21.12 -9.57 19.30
CA GLU A 17 22.56 -9.66 18.98
C GLU A 17 23.25 -10.86 19.65
N GLU A 18 22.72 -11.36 20.76
CA GLU A 18 23.20 -12.57 21.44
C GLU A 18 23.18 -13.81 20.53
N TRP A 19 22.28 -13.83 19.53
CA TRP A 19 22.19 -14.93 18.58
C TRP A 19 23.43 -15.08 17.72
N LYS A 20 24.23 -14.01 17.52
CA LYS A 20 25.52 -14.13 16.83
C LYS A 20 26.39 -15.19 17.48
N ASN A 21 26.53 -15.12 18.80
CA ASN A 21 27.36 -16.08 19.55
C ASN A 21 26.72 -17.47 19.64
N LEU A 22 25.39 -17.54 19.75
CA LEU A 22 24.68 -18.82 19.83
C LEU A 22 24.76 -19.61 18.52
N LEU A 23 24.66 -18.94 17.37
CA LEU A 23 24.80 -19.57 16.05
C LEU A 23 26.15 -20.29 15.92
N HIS A 24 27.22 -19.69 16.44
CA HIS A 24 28.57 -20.27 16.41
C HIS A 24 28.77 -21.50 17.32
N GLN A 25 27.75 -21.96 18.06
CA GLN A 25 27.79 -23.28 18.72
C GLN A 25 27.56 -24.45 17.73
N ALA A 26 27.06 -24.17 16.54
CA ALA A 26 27.09 -25.10 15.42
C ALA A 26 28.50 -25.13 14.80
N ALA A 27 28.92 -26.31 14.34
CA ALA A 27 30.21 -26.45 13.66
C ALA A 27 30.22 -25.72 12.30
N LEU A 28 29.06 -25.64 11.65
CA LEU A 28 28.86 -24.92 10.41
C LEU A 28 27.46 -24.31 10.37
N VAL A 29 27.37 -23.00 10.13
CA VAL A 29 26.13 -22.27 9.91
C VAL A 29 26.07 -21.82 8.46
N VAL A 30 25.05 -22.30 7.74
CA VAL A 30 24.78 -21.95 6.35
C VAL A 30 23.51 -21.10 6.32
N SER A 31 23.65 -19.82 5.98
CA SER A 31 22.51 -18.95 5.71
C SER A 31 22.09 -19.09 4.26
N LEU A 32 20.81 -19.36 4.03
CA LEU A 32 20.15 -19.36 2.74
C LEU A 32 19.25 -18.12 2.68
N SER A 33 19.80 -17.03 2.12
CA SER A 33 19.17 -15.72 2.04
C SER A 33 19.49 -15.07 0.70
N ASP A 34 18.63 -14.17 0.23
CA ASP A 34 18.82 -13.44 -1.03
C ASP A 34 19.86 -12.30 -0.90
N ARG A 35 20.35 -12.05 0.32
CA ARG A 35 21.32 -11.00 0.63
C ARG A 35 22.18 -11.34 1.85
N ALA A 36 23.25 -10.55 2.03
CA ALA A 36 24.06 -10.57 3.25
C ALA A 36 23.37 -9.79 4.38
N ASP A 37 22.28 -10.34 4.91
CA ASP A 37 21.60 -9.81 6.10
C ASP A 37 22.40 -10.04 7.40
N GLU A 38 21.88 -9.52 8.52
CA GLU A 38 22.53 -9.60 9.83
C GLU A 38 22.85 -11.04 10.25
N THR A 39 22.01 -12.01 9.88
CA THR A 39 22.22 -13.43 10.20
C THR A 39 23.20 -14.09 9.22
N ALA A 40 23.12 -13.75 7.94
CA ALA A 40 24.10 -14.16 6.94
C ALA A 40 25.51 -13.66 7.27
N LEU A 41 25.65 -12.42 7.74
CA LEU A 41 26.91 -11.84 8.19
C LEU A 41 27.47 -12.51 9.46
N ALA A 42 26.60 -13.11 10.28
CA ALA A 42 26.98 -13.92 11.43
C ALA A 42 27.16 -15.42 11.11
N SER A 43 26.93 -15.83 9.87
CA SER A 43 27.03 -17.24 9.45
C SER A 43 28.42 -17.54 8.86
N ASN A 44 28.76 -18.83 8.75
CA ASN A 44 30.01 -19.24 8.11
C ASN A 44 29.94 -19.14 6.58
N VAL A 45 28.77 -19.43 6.02
CA VAL A 45 28.52 -19.45 4.58
C VAL A 45 27.18 -18.78 4.29
N LEU A 46 27.17 -17.91 3.27
CA LEU A 46 25.95 -17.44 2.63
C LEU A 46 25.75 -18.22 1.32
N ALA A 47 24.78 -19.13 1.30
CA ALA A 47 24.29 -19.78 0.10
C ALA A 47 23.16 -18.92 -0.50
N THR A 48 23.50 -18.03 -1.42
CA THR A 48 22.56 -17.03 -1.92
C THR A 48 21.38 -17.68 -2.65
N THR A 49 20.17 -17.39 -2.16
CA THR A 49 18.92 -17.91 -2.73
C THR A 49 18.38 -17.03 -3.86
N THR A 50 17.59 -17.64 -4.73
CA THR A 50 16.86 -16.94 -5.81
C THR A 50 15.63 -16.22 -5.30
N HIS A 51 15.20 -15.16 -5.98
CA HIS A 51 13.87 -14.60 -5.78
C HIS A 51 12.79 -15.58 -6.31
N PHE A 52 11.55 -15.49 -5.81
CA PHE A 52 10.48 -16.41 -6.21
C PHE A 52 10.14 -16.34 -7.72
N LEU A 53 10.44 -15.22 -8.37
CA LEU A 53 10.27 -15.03 -9.82
C LEU A 53 11.35 -15.75 -10.67
N GLU A 54 12.38 -16.32 -10.04
CA GLU A 54 13.52 -16.97 -10.70
C GLU A 54 13.56 -18.48 -10.43
N SER A 55 12.62 -19.01 -9.65
CA SER A 55 12.61 -20.39 -9.19
C SER A 55 11.25 -21.06 -9.33
N TRP A 56 11.28 -22.37 -9.53
CA TRP A 56 10.09 -23.20 -9.44
C TRP A 56 9.72 -23.45 -7.99
N GLY A 57 8.42 -23.61 -7.74
CA GLY A 57 7.94 -24.11 -6.46
C GLY A 57 6.46 -24.36 -6.44
N ASP A 58 5.97 -24.78 -5.29
CA ASP A 58 4.56 -24.94 -5.02
C ASP A 58 4.24 -24.54 -3.58
N SER A 59 2.97 -24.21 -3.34
CA SER A 59 2.51 -23.86 -2.01
C SER A 59 1.06 -24.25 -1.81
N GLU A 60 0.71 -24.60 -0.57
CA GLU A 60 -0.67 -24.75 -0.14
C GLU A 60 -1.08 -23.47 0.59
N VAL A 61 -1.69 -22.52 -0.15
CA VAL A 61 -2.04 -21.18 0.36
C VAL A 61 -2.95 -21.28 1.59
N THR A 62 -3.98 -22.12 1.47
CA THR A 62 -4.83 -22.56 2.57
C THR A 62 -5.20 -24.01 2.31
N LYS A 63 -5.71 -24.71 3.32
CA LYS A 63 -6.03 -26.14 3.21
C LYS A 63 -6.85 -26.47 1.95
N GLY A 64 -6.29 -27.30 1.09
CA GLY A 64 -6.88 -27.75 -0.18
C GLY A 64 -6.83 -26.74 -1.33
N ILE A 65 -6.11 -25.62 -1.20
CA ILE A 65 -5.81 -24.69 -2.30
C ILE A 65 -4.31 -24.73 -2.56
N PHE A 66 -3.94 -25.22 -3.73
CA PHE A 66 -2.55 -25.31 -4.14
C PHE A 66 -2.26 -24.33 -5.27
N SER A 67 -1.10 -23.69 -5.22
CA SER A 67 -0.56 -22.83 -6.27
C SER A 67 0.80 -23.34 -6.73
N ILE A 68 1.08 -23.17 -8.02
CA ILE A 68 2.40 -23.44 -8.60
C ILE A 68 3.12 -22.12 -8.85
N GLN A 69 4.30 -21.98 -8.26
CA GLN A 69 5.22 -20.88 -8.54
C GLN A 69 5.99 -21.18 -9.83
N GLN A 70 5.85 -20.29 -10.81
CA GLN A 70 6.53 -20.38 -12.10
C GLN A 70 7.59 -19.27 -12.19
N PRO A 71 8.83 -19.59 -12.58
CA PRO A 71 9.83 -18.56 -12.84
C PRO A 71 9.40 -17.72 -14.05
N ALA A 72 9.37 -16.40 -13.88
CA ALA A 72 9.11 -15.43 -14.94
C ALA A 72 10.40 -14.99 -15.66
N ILE A 73 11.56 -15.23 -15.06
CA ILE A 73 12.88 -14.91 -15.60
C ILE A 73 13.90 -15.97 -15.19
N ARG A 74 14.98 -16.10 -15.96
CA ARG A 74 16.15 -16.88 -15.53
C ARG A 74 16.85 -16.15 -14.36
N PRO A 75 17.52 -16.86 -13.43
CA PRO A 75 18.29 -16.22 -12.37
C PRO A 75 19.21 -15.12 -12.90
N LEU A 76 19.07 -13.91 -12.37
CA LEU A 76 19.86 -12.74 -12.80
C LEU A 76 21.30 -12.79 -12.29
N PHE A 77 21.50 -13.46 -11.17
CA PHE A 77 22.79 -13.66 -10.53
C PHE A 77 23.13 -15.15 -10.48
N ASN A 78 24.36 -15.48 -10.10
CA ASN A 78 24.76 -16.87 -9.87
C ASN A 78 24.19 -17.37 -8.53
N THR A 79 22.88 -17.61 -8.51
CA THR A 79 22.10 -18.02 -7.35
C THR A 79 21.44 -19.36 -7.60
N ARG A 80 20.99 -20.00 -6.53
CA ARG A 80 20.29 -21.29 -6.57
C ARG A 80 19.08 -21.23 -5.63
N SER A 81 17.95 -21.80 -6.02
CA SER A 81 16.78 -21.88 -5.14
C SER A 81 17.12 -22.64 -3.85
N PHE A 82 16.31 -22.45 -2.80
CA PHE A 82 16.49 -23.20 -1.55
C PHE A 82 16.44 -24.70 -1.81
N GLU A 83 15.45 -25.13 -2.58
CA GLU A 83 15.18 -26.53 -2.87
C GLU A 83 16.26 -27.14 -3.77
N ASP A 84 16.70 -26.44 -4.82
CA ASP A 84 17.84 -26.89 -5.62
C ASP A 84 19.13 -26.94 -4.79
N SER A 85 19.28 -26.06 -3.79
CA SER A 85 20.41 -26.10 -2.88
C SER A 85 20.39 -27.37 -2.02
N LEU A 86 19.22 -27.78 -1.53
CA LEU A 86 19.09 -29.06 -0.82
C LEU A 86 19.45 -30.26 -1.72
N ILE A 87 19.02 -30.25 -2.99
CA ILE A 87 19.37 -31.31 -3.96
C ILE A 87 20.89 -31.36 -4.16
N ALA A 88 21.53 -30.21 -4.34
CA ALA A 88 22.97 -30.14 -4.51
C ALA A 88 23.74 -30.60 -3.26
N PHE A 89 23.28 -30.21 -2.07
CA PHE A 89 23.88 -30.66 -0.80
C PHE A 89 23.70 -32.16 -0.57
N ALA A 90 22.66 -32.77 -1.14
CA ALA A 90 22.42 -34.22 -1.11
C ALA A 90 23.27 -35.01 -2.14
N GLY A 91 24.19 -34.37 -2.86
CA GLY A 91 25.04 -35.02 -3.86
C GLY A 91 24.54 -34.89 -5.31
N GLY A 92 23.66 -33.92 -5.58
CA GLY A 92 23.17 -33.61 -6.92
C GLY A 92 21.92 -34.38 -7.34
N SER A 93 21.40 -35.25 -6.48
CA SER A 93 20.09 -35.85 -6.65
C SER A 93 19.41 -36.07 -5.31
N LEU A 94 18.11 -35.77 -5.23
CA LEU A 94 17.28 -36.05 -4.07
C LEU A 94 16.00 -36.73 -4.53
N GLY A 95 15.74 -37.94 -4.03
CA GLY A 95 14.58 -38.72 -4.48
C GLY A 95 14.64 -39.17 -5.94
N GLY A 96 15.82 -39.15 -6.57
CA GLY A 96 16.02 -39.50 -7.99
C GLY A 96 15.95 -38.30 -8.94
N GLU A 97 15.63 -37.11 -8.44
CA GLU A 97 15.49 -35.89 -9.25
C GLU A 97 16.74 -35.01 -9.13
N SER A 98 17.12 -34.34 -10.23
CA SER A 98 18.34 -33.51 -10.30
C SER A 98 18.07 -32.01 -10.16
N SER A 99 16.80 -31.61 -10.23
CA SER A 99 16.34 -30.24 -10.01
C SER A 99 14.97 -30.21 -9.34
N PHE A 100 14.65 -29.11 -8.67
CA PHE A 100 13.37 -28.96 -8.02
C PHE A 100 12.22 -28.84 -9.03
N TYR A 101 12.48 -28.34 -10.24
CA TYR A 101 11.52 -28.40 -11.34
C TYR A 101 11.07 -29.84 -11.63
N GLU A 102 12.01 -30.79 -11.71
CA GLU A 102 11.69 -32.19 -11.94
C GLU A 102 10.88 -32.78 -10.79
N THR A 103 11.27 -32.48 -9.54
CA THR A 103 10.52 -32.86 -8.33
C THR A 103 9.07 -32.38 -8.37
N VAL A 104 8.85 -31.08 -8.62
CA VAL A 104 7.51 -30.49 -8.69
C VAL A 104 6.73 -31.13 -9.84
N LYS A 105 7.30 -31.17 -11.04
CA LYS A 105 6.64 -31.74 -12.24
C LYS A 105 6.24 -33.19 -12.04
N ASN A 106 7.14 -34.04 -11.52
CA ASN A 106 6.89 -35.48 -11.38
C ASN A 106 5.89 -35.75 -10.24
N SER A 107 6.02 -35.03 -9.11
CA SER A 107 5.06 -35.10 -8.00
C SER A 107 3.65 -34.72 -8.45
N TRP A 108 3.51 -33.58 -9.15
CA TRP A 108 2.21 -33.10 -9.61
C TRP A 108 1.64 -33.93 -10.77
N THR A 109 2.47 -34.40 -11.70
CA THR A 109 2.02 -35.30 -12.77
C THR A 109 1.46 -36.60 -12.18
N LYS A 110 2.14 -37.18 -11.19
CA LYS A 110 1.66 -38.36 -10.45
C LYS A 110 0.37 -38.07 -9.69
N LYS A 111 0.28 -36.93 -9.00
CA LYS A 111 -0.90 -36.50 -8.22
C LYS A 111 -2.13 -36.23 -9.10
N LEU A 112 -1.94 -35.67 -10.30
CA LEU A 112 -3.00 -35.31 -11.24
C LEU A 112 -3.37 -36.44 -12.21
N GLY A 113 -2.48 -37.42 -12.39
CA GLY A 113 -2.66 -38.61 -13.22
C GLY A 113 -2.46 -38.39 -14.72
N SER A 114 -2.01 -37.21 -15.16
CA SER A 114 -1.64 -36.99 -16.57
C SER A 114 -0.75 -35.75 -16.75
N LYS A 115 0.07 -35.76 -17.80
CA LYS A 115 0.88 -34.60 -18.21
C LYS A 115 0.01 -33.42 -18.67
N GLN A 116 -1.12 -33.68 -19.35
CA GLN A 116 -2.04 -32.63 -19.78
C GLN A 116 -2.58 -31.83 -18.60
N ARG A 117 -3.00 -32.50 -17.53
CA ARG A 117 -3.50 -31.83 -16.32
C ARG A 117 -2.43 -31.00 -15.60
N TRP A 118 -1.16 -31.41 -15.69
CA TRP A 118 -0.05 -30.59 -15.20
C TRP A 118 0.08 -29.29 -16.03
N GLU A 119 0.03 -29.38 -17.35
CA GLU A 119 0.05 -28.20 -18.23
C GLU A 119 -1.18 -27.29 -18.01
N ASP A 120 -2.35 -27.87 -17.78
CA ASP A 120 -3.57 -27.11 -17.45
C ASP A 120 -3.42 -26.41 -16.09
N LEU A 121 -2.80 -27.05 -15.10
CA LEU A 121 -2.47 -26.44 -13.81
C LEU A 121 -1.47 -25.28 -13.97
N LEU A 122 -0.45 -25.42 -14.82
CA LEU A 122 0.48 -24.32 -15.10
C LEU A 122 -0.23 -23.11 -15.73
N ARG A 123 -1.17 -23.33 -16.65
CA ARG A 123 -1.97 -22.25 -17.25
C ARG A 123 -2.92 -21.60 -16.24
N ALA A 124 -3.55 -22.39 -15.38
CA ALA A 124 -4.49 -21.89 -14.38
C ALA A 124 -3.79 -21.27 -13.15
N GLY A 125 -2.55 -21.65 -12.88
CA GLY A 125 -1.75 -21.25 -11.71
C GLY A 125 -2.17 -21.90 -10.38
N THR A 126 -3.42 -22.34 -10.25
CA THR A 126 -3.96 -22.91 -9.01
C THR A 126 -4.86 -24.13 -9.24
N THR A 127 -5.01 -24.97 -8.22
CA THR A 127 -5.98 -26.06 -8.18
C THR A 127 -6.61 -26.20 -6.80
N VAL A 128 -7.90 -26.56 -6.77
CA VAL A 128 -8.67 -26.73 -5.52
C VAL A 128 -9.02 -28.20 -5.35
N LYS A 129 -8.58 -28.80 -4.23
CA LYS A 129 -8.94 -30.17 -3.86
C LYS A 129 -10.11 -30.15 -2.88
N ALA A 130 -11.33 -30.11 -3.43
CA ALA A 130 -12.57 -30.00 -2.66
C ALA A 130 -12.74 -31.11 -1.59
N SER A 131 -12.19 -32.31 -1.80
CA SER A 131 -12.26 -33.42 -0.84
C SER A 131 -11.52 -33.15 0.48
N GLU A 132 -10.47 -32.32 0.46
CA GLU A 132 -9.67 -31.96 1.65
C GLU A 132 -10.24 -30.74 2.40
N ARG A 133 -11.16 -30.00 1.75
CA ARG A 133 -11.97 -28.95 2.38
C ARG A 133 -13.15 -29.48 3.19
N LYS A 134 -13.38 -30.80 3.26
CA LYS A 134 -14.36 -31.35 4.20
C LYS A 134 -14.04 -30.77 5.58
N LYS A 135 -14.98 -29.99 6.14
CA LYS A 135 -14.94 -29.57 7.54
C LYS A 135 -14.58 -30.83 8.31
N VAL A 136 -13.46 -30.81 9.02
CA VAL A 136 -13.22 -31.81 10.05
C VAL A 136 -14.41 -31.64 10.98
N ALA A 137 -15.39 -32.51 10.86
CA ALA A 137 -16.43 -32.70 11.86
C ALA A 137 -15.73 -33.32 13.06
N GLY A 138 -14.84 -32.55 13.67
CA GLY A 138 -14.27 -32.90 14.96
C GLY A 138 -15.47 -32.92 15.88
N SER A 139 -15.76 -34.08 16.47
CA SER A 139 -16.64 -34.15 17.63
C SER A 139 -16.20 -33.01 18.54
N SER A 140 -17.11 -32.10 18.89
CA SER A 140 -16.82 -31.02 19.83
C SER A 140 -16.17 -31.65 21.06
N ARG A 141 -14.85 -31.57 21.19
CA ARG A 141 -14.17 -32.04 22.40
C ARG A 141 -14.74 -31.18 23.51
N ASN A 142 -15.30 -31.79 24.55
CA ASN A 142 -15.82 -31.05 25.69
C ASN A 142 -14.70 -30.16 26.23
N PHE A 143 -14.93 -28.85 26.20
CA PHE A 143 -13.98 -27.87 26.69
C PHE A 143 -13.91 -27.98 28.21
N ASN A 144 -12.79 -28.48 28.74
CA ASN A 144 -12.61 -28.61 30.17
C ASN A 144 -12.34 -27.23 30.80
N ARG A 145 -13.37 -26.61 31.38
CA ARG A 145 -13.23 -25.32 32.08
C ARG A 145 -12.23 -25.38 33.24
N SER A 146 -11.98 -26.56 33.83
CA SER A 146 -11.02 -26.71 34.94
C SER A 146 -9.56 -26.59 34.51
N SER A 147 -9.25 -26.65 33.20
CA SER A 147 -7.89 -26.41 32.70
C SER A 147 -7.58 -24.93 32.48
N LEU A 148 -8.56 -24.04 32.67
CA LEU A 148 -8.33 -22.61 32.65
C LEU A 148 -7.60 -22.18 33.93
N LYS A 149 -6.37 -21.69 33.78
CA LYS A 149 -5.76 -20.87 34.84
C LYS A 149 -6.52 -19.54 34.90
N ALA A 150 -6.84 -19.08 36.10
CA ALA A 150 -7.36 -17.74 36.30
C ALA A 150 -6.39 -16.74 35.65
N ILE A 151 -6.92 -15.85 34.82
CA ILE A 151 -6.14 -14.76 34.24
C ILE A 151 -5.69 -13.89 35.42
N ALA A 152 -4.39 -13.79 35.65
CA ALA A 152 -3.86 -12.88 36.66
C ALA A 152 -4.34 -11.46 36.31
N SER A 153 -4.92 -10.76 37.29
CA SER A 153 -5.31 -9.36 37.13
C SER A 153 -4.09 -8.56 36.67
N THR A 154 -4.13 -8.00 35.46
CA THR A 154 -3.07 -7.12 34.98
C THR A 154 -3.06 -5.82 35.80
N SER A 155 -1.88 -5.40 36.25
CA SER A 155 -1.69 -4.12 36.93
C SER A 155 -1.94 -2.94 35.98
N ALA A 156 -2.54 -1.87 36.49
CA ALA A 156 -2.64 -0.58 35.81
C ALA A 156 -1.26 -0.03 35.41
N GLY A 157 -1.22 0.90 34.46
CA GLY A 157 0.00 1.54 33.97
C GLY A 157 0.32 1.26 32.50
N LEU A 158 1.30 2.00 31.98
CA LEU A 158 1.64 2.01 30.56
C LEU A 158 2.09 0.62 30.06
N LYS A 159 1.48 0.16 28.96
CA LYS A 159 1.79 -1.10 28.28
C LYS A 159 2.23 -0.85 26.84
N LEU A 160 3.32 -1.50 26.46
CA LEU A 160 3.85 -1.52 25.11
C LEU A 160 3.22 -2.66 24.29
N ALA A 161 2.87 -2.34 23.05
CA ALA A 161 2.58 -3.28 21.98
C ALA A 161 3.51 -3.04 20.79
N LEU A 162 4.31 -4.05 20.48
CA LEU A 162 5.07 -4.16 19.24
C LEU A 162 4.13 -4.68 18.15
N TYR A 163 4.15 -4.03 16.99
CA TYR A 163 3.26 -4.38 15.87
C TYR A 163 3.97 -4.31 14.53
N GLU A 164 3.46 -5.04 13.56
CA GLU A 164 3.95 -4.99 12.18
C GLU A 164 3.18 -3.92 11.39
N THR A 165 3.88 -3.14 10.57
CA THR A 165 3.22 -2.24 9.62
C THR A 165 2.77 -3.01 8.39
N SER A 166 1.69 -2.55 7.76
CA SER A 166 1.21 -3.14 6.50
C SER A 166 2.22 -3.09 5.35
N ALA A 167 3.18 -2.16 5.41
CA ALA A 167 4.18 -1.96 4.36
C ALA A 167 5.45 -2.80 4.56
N ILE A 168 6.01 -2.81 5.78
CA ILE A 168 7.33 -3.40 6.04
C ILE A 168 7.23 -4.77 6.74
N GLY A 169 6.12 -5.07 7.41
CA GLY A 169 5.92 -6.34 8.09
C GLY A 169 6.99 -6.61 9.15
N ASP A 170 7.63 -7.76 9.04
CA ASP A 170 8.70 -8.24 9.92
C ASP A 170 10.11 -7.72 9.58
N GLY A 171 10.23 -6.86 8.55
CA GLY A 171 11.51 -6.30 8.10
C GLY A 171 12.21 -7.05 6.97
N ARG A 172 11.64 -8.16 6.46
CA ARG A 172 12.13 -8.79 5.21
C ARG A 172 12.09 -7.82 4.03
N ALA A 173 11.00 -7.05 3.95
CA ALA A 173 10.79 -6.04 2.91
C ALA A 173 11.52 -4.71 3.15
N ALA A 174 12.34 -4.58 4.21
CA ALA A 174 12.95 -3.30 4.59
C ALA A 174 13.82 -2.65 3.51
N ASN A 175 14.36 -3.43 2.56
CA ASN A 175 15.14 -2.91 1.44
C ASN A 175 14.29 -2.55 0.20
N ASN A 176 12.97 -2.65 0.28
CA ASN A 176 12.08 -2.24 -0.78
C ASN A 176 11.73 -0.75 -0.62
N ALA A 177 12.26 0.08 -1.51
CA ALA A 177 12.11 1.53 -1.43
C ALA A 177 10.65 1.99 -1.65
N GLN A 178 9.87 1.28 -2.47
CA GLN A 178 8.45 1.61 -2.70
C GLN A 178 7.64 1.40 -1.42
N LEU A 179 7.92 0.33 -0.68
CA LEU A 179 7.27 0.04 0.60
C LEU A 179 7.75 0.98 1.72
N GLN A 180 9.01 1.43 1.70
CA GLN A 180 9.50 2.45 2.64
C GLN A 180 8.83 3.82 2.44
N GLU A 181 8.57 4.20 1.18
CA GLU A 181 7.87 5.45 0.84
C GLU A 181 6.35 5.33 0.94
N LEU A 182 5.79 4.12 1.08
CA LEU A 182 4.36 3.91 1.23
C LEU A 182 3.89 4.52 2.57
N PRO A 183 2.97 5.50 2.57
CA PRO A 183 2.50 6.09 3.81
C PRO A 183 1.69 5.08 4.60
N ASP A 184 2.00 4.92 5.88
CA ASP A 184 1.24 4.06 6.78
C ASP A 184 -0.26 4.45 6.74
N PRO A 185 -1.18 3.47 6.64
CA PRO A 185 -2.61 3.75 6.45
C PRO A 185 -3.21 4.59 7.59
N VAL A 186 -2.63 4.50 8.79
CA VAL A 186 -3.09 5.16 10.00
C VAL A 186 -2.33 6.48 10.22
N THR A 187 -1.02 6.45 10.34
CA THR A 187 -0.22 7.62 10.75
C THR A 187 0.18 8.52 9.58
N LYS A 188 0.22 7.98 8.36
CA LYS A 188 0.77 8.62 7.14
C LYS A 188 2.27 8.89 7.20
N VAL A 189 2.97 8.31 8.16
CA VAL A 189 4.43 8.33 8.24
C VAL A 189 5.01 7.31 7.25
N THR A 190 6.18 7.66 6.71
CA THR A 190 7.00 6.89 5.79
C THR A 190 8.42 6.77 6.36
N TRP A 191 9.21 5.84 5.83
CA TRP A 191 10.62 5.59 6.15
C TRP A 191 10.92 5.18 7.59
N ASP A 192 10.57 5.96 8.63
CA ASP A 192 10.96 5.67 10.00
C ASP A 192 9.85 4.98 10.82
N ASN A 193 10.25 4.23 11.86
CA ASN A 193 9.36 3.89 12.97
C ASN A 193 9.39 4.94 14.08
N TYR A 194 8.42 4.83 14.99
CA TYR A 194 8.07 5.86 15.97
C TYR A 194 7.41 5.23 17.20
N ILE A 195 7.36 6.00 18.29
CA ILE A 195 6.59 5.67 19.50
C ILE A 195 5.20 6.30 19.37
N LEU A 196 4.19 5.44 19.19
CA LEU A 196 2.80 5.84 19.15
C LEU A 196 2.26 6.10 20.56
N ILE A 197 1.68 7.27 20.76
CA ILE A 197 1.03 7.66 22.02
C ILE A 197 -0.34 8.29 21.76
N SER A 198 -1.25 8.11 22.70
CA SER A 198 -2.56 8.79 22.67
C SER A 198 -2.42 10.30 22.90
N PRO A 199 -3.35 11.12 22.38
CA PRO A 199 -3.43 12.55 22.69
C PRO A 199 -3.50 12.84 24.20
N ALA A 200 -4.28 12.05 24.96
CA ALA A 200 -4.40 12.20 26.40
C ALA A 200 -3.07 11.98 27.15
N LEU A 201 -2.32 10.93 26.78
CA LEU A 201 -1.00 10.68 27.37
C LEU A 201 0.02 11.75 26.98
N ALA A 202 -0.02 12.20 25.72
CA ALA A 202 0.85 13.25 25.20
C ALA A 202 0.67 14.56 25.99
N LYS A 203 -0.58 14.96 26.25
CA LYS A 203 -0.92 16.13 27.06
C LYS A 203 -0.43 16.01 28.50
N GLU A 204 -0.62 14.85 29.14
CA GLU A 204 -0.16 14.60 30.50
C GLU A 204 1.37 14.69 30.63
N LYS A 205 2.10 14.12 29.67
CA LYS A 205 3.57 14.08 29.67
C LYS A 205 4.23 15.30 29.01
N GLY A 206 3.44 16.23 28.45
CA GLY A 206 3.95 17.37 27.69
C GLY A 206 4.76 16.97 26.44
N ILE A 207 4.39 15.86 25.79
CA ILE A 207 5.05 15.33 24.58
C ILE A 207 4.29 15.82 23.34
N SER A 208 5.03 16.31 22.35
CA SER A 208 4.53 16.68 21.03
C SER A 208 4.98 15.67 19.97
N SER A 209 4.26 15.56 18.86
CA SER A 209 4.75 14.78 17.70
C SER A 209 6.11 15.33 17.25
N ASN A 210 7.02 14.44 16.86
CA ASN A 210 8.43 14.69 16.55
C ASN A 210 9.36 14.92 17.75
N ASP A 211 8.86 15.00 18.98
CA ASP A 211 9.74 14.97 20.16
C ASP A 211 10.39 13.60 20.26
N VAL A 212 11.69 13.55 20.53
CA VAL A 212 12.40 12.28 20.76
C VAL A 212 12.22 11.88 22.22
N VAL A 213 11.69 10.69 22.43
CA VAL A 213 11.41 10.13 23.76
C VAL A 213 12.19 8.84 23.98
N VAL A 214 12.61 8.61 25.22
CA VAL A 214 13.21 7.36 25.68
C VAL A 214 12.14 6.55 26.39
N LEU A 215 11.87 5.36 25.87
CA LEU A 215 11.03 4.35 26.50
C LEU A 215 11.92 3.29 27.15
N LYS A 216 11.62 2.93 28.39
CA LYS A 216 12.30 1.86 29.14
C LYS A 216 11.31 0.78 29.53
N THR A 217 11.73 -0.49 29.38
CA THR A 217 11.07 -1.66 29.96
C THR A 217 11.88 -2.14 31.15
N ALA A 218 11.58 -3.33 31.70
CA ALA A 218 12.40 -3.93 32.75
C ALA A 218 13.79 -4.33 32.26
N THR A 219 13.94 -4.64 30.97
CA THR A 219 15.14 -5.26 30.40
C THR A 219 15.89 -4.36 29.43
N GLN A 220 15.20 -3.46 28.73
CA GLN A 220 15.74 -2.73 27.59
C GLN A 220 15.21 -1.29 27.51
N SER A 221 15.83 -0.49 26.64
CA SER A 221 15.36 0.86 26.34
C SER A 221 15.51 1.20 24.87
N ILE A 222 14.67 2.10 24.36
CA ILE A 222 14.75 2.61 23.00
C ILE A 222 14.48 4.11 22.99
N GLU A 223 15.18 4.84 22.11
CA GLU A 223 14.99 6.28 21.89
C GLU A 223 14.40 6.48 20.49
N LEU A 224 13.17 6.96 20.36
CA LEU A 224 12.49 7.15 19.07
C LEU A 224 11.67 8.44 19.06
N PRO A 225 11.38 9.03 17.89
CA PRO A 225 10.41 10.12 17.78
C PRO A 225 9.02 9.65 18.21
N ALA A 226 8.30 10.50 18.95
CA ALA A 226 6.91 10.31 19.29
C ALA A 226 6.01 10.70 18.11
N GLN A 227 4.96 9.91 17.90
CA GLN A 227 3.87 10.19 16.97
C GLN A 227 2.54 10.12 17.72
N ILE A 228 1.89 11.26 17.89
CA ILE A 228 0.58 11.34 18.54
C ILE A 228 -0.47 10.75 17.59
N GLN A 229 -1.27 9.84 18.11
CA GLN A 229 -2.21 9.06 17.32
C GLN A 229 -3.57 8.96 18.02
N PRO A 230 -4.58 9.71 17.52
CA PRO A 230 -5.97 9.55 17.94
C PRO A 230 -6.47 8.12 17.76
N GLY A 231 -7.40 7.70 18.62
CA GLY A 231 -7.94 6.33 18.64
C GLY A 231 -7.17 5.34 19.52
N MET A 232 -6.06 5.77 20.14
CA MET A 232 -5.31 4.95 21.10
C MET A 232 -5.81 5.12 22.52
N HIS A 233 -5.84 4.02 23.28
CA HIS A 233 -6.08 4.04 24.72
C HIS A 233 -4.95 4.79 25.45
N LYS A 234 -5.30 5.49 26.54
CA LYS A 234 -4.35 6.31 27.32
C LYS A 234 -3.12 5.53 27.79
N GLU A 235 -3.32 4.29 28.23
CA GLU A 235 -2.26 3.43 28.77
C GLU A 235 -1.56 2.57 27.72
N ALA A 236 -1.93 2.68 26.44
CA ALA A 236 -1.34 1.90 25.36
C ALA A 236 -0.28 2.72 24.61
N VAL A 237 0.88 2.11 24.40
CA VAL A 237 1.97 2.66 23.59
C VAL A 237 2.31 1.65 22.50
N GLY A 238 2.47 2.10 21.26
CA GLY A 238 2.77 1.24 20.11
C GLY A 238 4.15 1.52 19.52
N ILE A 239 4.90 0.49 19.12
CA ILE A 239 6.11 0.67 18.32
C ILE A 239 6.13 -0.34 17.17
N ALA A 240 6.35 0.14 15.95
CA ALA A 240 6.47 -0.72 14.79
C ALA A 240 7.81 -1.49 14.78
N VAL A 241 7.75 -2.79 14.52
CA VAL A 241 8.92 -3.63 14.19
C VAL A 241 9.19 -3.60 12.68
N GLY A 242 10.27 -4.26 12.24
CA GLY A 242 10.67 -4.30 10.82
C GLY A 242 11.64 -3.19 10.36
N TYR A 243 11.99 -2.27 11.27
CA TYR A 243 12.94 -1.18 11.05
C TYR A 243 14.23 -1.35 11.87
N GLY A 244 15.21 -0.47 11.65
CA GLY A 244 16.49 -0.44 12.36
C GLY A 244 17.43 -1.58 12.02
N ARG A 245 17.32 -2.09 10.79
CA ARG A 245 18.24 -3.09 10.25
C ARG A 245 19.62 -2.49 10.02
N THR A 246 20.66 -3.25 10.35
CA THR A 246 22.07 -2.87 10.15
C THR A 246 22.63 -3.42 8.83
N ALA A 247 21.94 -4.41 8.24
CA ALA A 247 22.31 -5.04 6.97
C ALA A 247 21.10 -5.35 6.09
N ALA A 248 20.22 -4.35 5.86
CA ALA A 248 19.08 -4.52 4.95
C ALA A 248 19.46 -4.38 3.46
N GLY A 249 20.48 -3.56 3.18
CA GLY A 249 20.91 -3.15 1.85
C GLY A 249 20.95 -1.63 1.68
N ALA A 250 20.87 -1.13 0.44
CA ALA A 250 21.03 0.29 0.15
C ALA A 250 19.86 1.20 0.61
N VAL A 251 18.70 0.62 0.93
CA VAL A 251 17.49 1.38 1.24
C VAL A 251 17.19 1.40 2.74
N GLY A 252 17.09 0.22 3.36
CA GLY A 252 16.58 0.08 4.74
C GLY A 252 17.64 0.11 5.84
N THR A 253 18.93 0.20 5.49
CA THR A 253 20.01 0.17 6.49
C THR A 253 20.04 1.47 7.28
N GLY A 254 19.95 1.38 8.60
CA GLY A 254 19.95 2.55 9.50
C GLY A 254 18.66 3.38 9.45
N VAL A 255 17.60 2.85 8.85
CA VAL A 255 16.28 3.49 8.79
C VAL A 255 15.45 3.06 10.01
N GLY A 256 15.00 4.01 10.84
CA GLY A 256 14.35 3.73 12.13
C GLY A 256 15.28 3.03 13.15
N LYS A 257 14.68 2.36 14.15
CA LYS A 257 15.39 1.55 15.16
C LYS A 257 14.77 0.18 15.35
N ASN A 258 15.59 -0.80 15.73
CA ASN A 258 15.14 -2.18 15.93
C ASN A 258 14.32 -2.28 17.22
N ALA A 259 13.01 -2.42 17.09
CA ALA A 259 12.10 -2.55 18.23
C ALA A 259 11.97 -3.99 18.74
N TYR A 260 12.48 -5.00 18.01
CA TYR A 260 12.46 -6.40 18.47
C TYR A 260 13.22 -6.59 19.78
N VAL A 261 14.21 -5.74 20.06
CA VAL A 261 14.97 -5.75 21.33
C VAL A 261 14.07 -5.56 22.55
N LEU A 262 12.89 -4.95 22.41
CA LEU A 262 11.96 -4.74 23.51
C LEU A 262 11.06 -5.94 23.77
N SER A 263 11.07 -6.97 22.91
CA SER A 263 10.26 -8.17 23.10
C SER A 263 10.75 -8.98 24.30
N GLU A 264 9.82 -9.61 25.02
CA GLU A 264 10.14 -10.39 26.22
C GLU A 264 9.82 -11.87 25.96
N LYS A 265 10.83 -12.68 25.65
CA LYS A 265 10.67 -14.14 25.40
C LYS A 265 9.60 -14.45 24.32
N GLY A 266 9.58 -13.67 23.24
CA GLY A 266 8.59 -13.79 22.16
C GLY A 266 7.22 -13.18 22.47
N ILE A 267 7.08 -12.46 23.59
CA ILE A 267 5.91 -11.64 23.89
C ILE A 267 6.12 -10.27 23.24
N TYR A 268 5.15 -9.89 22.40
CA TYR A 268 5.16 -8.61 21.67
C TYR A 268 4.18 -7.59 22.24
N SER A 269 3.26 -7.97 23.12
CA SER A 269 2.21 -7.08 23.63
C SER A 269 2.01 -7.21 25.14
N GLY A 270 1.58 -6.13 25.78
CA GLY A 270 1.34 -6.10 27.21
C GLY A 270 2.61 -5.95 28.05
N ILE A 271 3.71 -5.55 27.41
CA ILE A 271 5.02 -5.37 28.03
C ILE A 271 4.98 -4.12 28.92
N ALA A 272 5.43 -4.23 30.17
CA ALA A 272 5.35 -3.13 31.11
C ALA A 272 6.39 -2.04 30.79
N ILE A 273 5.93 -0.79 30.69
CA ILE A 273 6.80 0.38 30.52
C ILE A 273 7.13 0.92 31.91
N THR A 274 8.43 1.00 32.22
CA THR A 274 8.93 1.51 33.50
C THR A 274 9.16 3.02 33.47
N SER A 275 9.49 3.58 32.31
CA SER A 275 9.66 5.02 32.11
C SER A 275 9.41 5.42 30.65
N LEU A 276 8.86 6.61 30.46
CA LEU A 276 8.67 7.28 29.17
C LEU A 276 8.98 8.77 29.34
N GLU A 277 10.14 9.20 28.88
CA GLU A 277 10.71 10.53 29.17
C GLU A 277 11.16 11.26 27.91
N LYS A 278 10.97 12.58 27.87
CA LYS A 278 11.48 13.44 26.80
C LYS A 278 12.99 13.61 26.91
N THR A 279 13.67 13.56 25.77
CA THR A 279 15.13 13.80 25.71
C THR A 279 15.49 15.27 25.51
N GLY A 280 14.52 16.10 25.10
CA GLY A 280 14.75 17.47 24.64
C GLY A 280 15.18 17.58 23.16
N LYS A 281 15.48 16.46 22.48
CA LYS A 281 15.75 16.44 21.04
C LYS A 281 14.44 16.37 20.24
N THR A 282 14.50 16.81 19.00
CA THR A 282 13.40 16.68 18.03
C THR A 282 13.89 15.96 16.77
N TYR A 283 13.02 15.15 16.18
CA TYR A 283 13.27 14.44 14.93
C TYR A 283 12.00 14.47 14.07
N LYS A 284 12.07 15.19 12.95
CA LYS A 284 10.92 15.35 12.05
C LYS A 284 10.61 14.03 11.34
N LEU A 285 9.46 13.42 11.61
CA LEU A 285 8.98 12.26 10.85
C LEU A 285 8.60 12.67 9.42
N ALA A 286 8.86 11.79 8.45
CA ALA A 286 8.45 11.99 7.07
C ALA A 286 6.97 11.59 6.91
N CYS A 287 6.07 12.56 7.04
CA CYS A 287 4.62 12.33 6.96
C CYS A 287 4.04 13.01 5.71
N THR A 288 3.26 12.26 4.92
CA THR A 288 2.67 12.78 3.66
C THR A 288 1.38 13.56 3.87
N GLN A 289 0.81 13.54 5.08
CA GLN A 289 -0.42 14.24 5.39
C GLN A 289 -0.26 15.06 6.68
N HIS A 290 -0.33 16.38 6.59
CA HIS A 290 -0.13 17.26 7.75
C HIS A 290 -1.43 17.60 8.49
N HIS A 291 -2.56 17.62 7.77
CA HIS A 291 -3.87 17.93 8.36
C HIS A 291 -4.70 16.65 8.41
N HIS A 292 -5.06 16.24 9.63
CA HIS A 292 -5.67 14.95 9.91
C HIS A 292 -7.18 15.02 10.20
N MET A 293 -7.69 16.21 10.49
CA MET A 293 -9.10 16.50 10.76
C MET A 293 -9.73 17.19 9.56
N LEU A 294 -11.00 16.91 9.28
CA LEU A 294 -11.77 17.64 8.26
C LEU A 294 -12.24 19.02 8.75
N SER A 295 -12.43 19.16 10.05
CA SER A 295 -12.70 20.44 10.69
C SER A 295 -11.37 21.11 11.00
N PRO A 296 -10.97 22.16 10.27
CA PRO A 296 -9.86 22.98 10.70
C PRO A 296 -10.42 23.76 11.90
N GLY A 297 -9.84 23.67 13.10
CA GLY A 297 -10.33 24.38 14.32
C GLY A 297 -10.39 25.92 14.25
N PHE A 298 -10.39 26.49 13.05
CA PHE A 298 -10.88 27.82 12.70
C PHE A 298 -12.41 27.75 12.52
N SER A 299 -13.15 28.84 12.75
CA SER A 299 -14.62 28.90 12.69
C SER A 299 -15.28 28.63 11.31
N TYR A 300 -14.69 27.77 10.46
CA TYR A 300 -15.24 27.31 9.20
C TYR A 300 -16.13 26.08 9.43
N PRO A 301 -17.27 25.99 8.73
CA PRO A 301 -18.10 24.79 8.77
C PRO A 301 -17.36 23.57 8.19
N ASP A 302 -17.74 22.39 8.65
CA ASP A 302 -17.22 21.12 8.13
C ASP A 302 -17.40 21.05 6.62
N ARG A 303 -16.30 20.81 5.90
CA ARG A 303 -16.34 20.69 4.44
C ARG A 303 -16.81 19.29 4.07
N PRO A 304 -17.77 19.13 3.13
CA PRO A 304 -18.31 17.83 2.74
C PRO A 304 -17.37 17.05 1.79
N ILE A 305 -16.10 16.89 2.18
CA ILE A 305 -15.05 16.22 1.41
C ILE A 305 -15.23 14.70 1.50
N VAL A 306 -15.41 14.17 2.71
CA VAL A 306 -15.78 12.78 2.96
C VAL A 306 -17.18 12.76 3.53
N GLN A 307 -18.09 12.11 2.82
CA GLN A 307 -19.51 12.03 3.16
C GLN A 307 -19.80 10.64 3.71
N SER A 308 -20.52 10.58 4.83
CA SER A 308 -20.87 9.32 5.50
C SER A 308 -22.30 9.34 6.03
N THR A 309 -22.89 8.16 6.14
CA THR A 309 -24.22 7.95 6.72
C THR A 309 -24.26 6.62 7.47
N THR A 310 -25.23 6.44 8.36
CA THR A 310 -25.43 5.14 9.02
C THR A 310 -26.23 4.18 8.15
N ILE A 311 -26.13 2.89 8.44
CA ILE A 311 -26.91 1.85 7.74
C ILE A 311 -28.42 2.05 7.97
N GLU A 312 -28.82 2.57 9.13
CA GLU A 312 -30.21 2.88 9.46
C GLU A 312 -30.76 4.03 8.62
N GLU A 313 -29.97 5.08 8.42
CA GLU A 313 -30.33 6.22 7.56
C GLU A 313 -30.34 5.81 6.09
N TYR A 314 -29.32 5.09 5.63
CA TYR A 314 -29.22 4.59 4.26
C TYR A 314 -30.40 3.71 3.85
N ARG A 315 -30.89 2.87 4.76
CA ARG A 315 -32.09 2.04 4.53
C ARG A 315 -33.37 2.85 4.35
N LYS A 316 -33.43 4.06 4.91
CA LYS A 316 -34.57 4.98 4.77
C LYS A 316 -34.46 5.82 3.50
N ASP A 317 -33.26 6.32 3.22
CA ASP A 317 -32.94 7.13 2.04
C ASP A 317 -31.56 6.73 1.50
N PRO A 318 -31.48 6.07 0.32
CA PRO A 318 -30.20 5.71 -0.30
C PRO A 318 -29.27 6.89 -0.63
N ALA A 319 -29.79 8.13 -0.63
CA ALA A 319 -29.03 9.37 -0.81
C ALA A 319 -28.61 10.02 0.53
N SER A 320 -28.88 9.39 1.68
CA SER A 320 -28.56 9.94 3.00
C SER A 320 -27.07 10.25 3.16
N GLY A 321 -26.76 11.27 3.97
CA GLY A 321 -25.39 11.75 4.21
C GLY A 321 -24.75 12.47 3.03
N LYS A 322 -25.43 12.56 1.87
CA LYS A 322 -24.96 13.33 0.72
C LYS A 322 -25.18 14.82 0.93
N ALA A 323 -24.14 15.63 0.76
CA ALA A 323 -24.28 17.08 0.78
C ALA A 323 -25.03 17.56 -0.48
N PRO A 324 -25.90 18.58 -0.38
CA PRO A 324 -26.59 19.14 -1.53
C PRO A 324 -25.57 19.70 -2.54
N SER A 325 -25.92 19.63 -3.83
CA SER A 325 -25.04 20.18 -4.85
C SER A 325 -24.92 21.69 -4.69
N GLU A 326 -23.70 22.15 -4.44
CA GLU A 326 -23.38 23.56 -4.21
C GLU A 326 -23.13 24.32 -5.52
N ILE A 327 -23.40 23.70 -6.68
CA ILE A 327 -23.30 24.41 -7.97
C ILE A 327 -24.37 25.50 -8.00
N PRO A 328 -23.99 26.79 -8.16
CA PRO A 328 -24.96 27.88 -8.23
C PRO A 328 -25.97 27.63 -9.35
N LYS A 329 -27.25 27.93 -9.11
CA LYS A 329 -28.27 27.90 -10.17
C LYS A 329 -28.39 29.27 -10.83
N ILE A 330 -28.42 29.31 -12.15
CA ILE A 330 -28.65 30.50 -12.95
C ILE A 330 -29.99 30.39 -13.67
N LEU A 331 -30.66 31.53 -13.88
CA LEU A 331 -31.89 31.58 -14.66
C LEU A 331 -31.52 31.55 -16.15
N LYS A 332 -31.93 30.50 -16.85
CA LYS A 332 -31.79 30.37 -18.31
C LYS A 332 -33.14 29.98 -18.90
N ASP A 333 -33.64 30.77 -19.84
CA ASP A 333 -34.94 30.54 -20.51
C ASP A 333 -36.11 30.34 -19.52
N GLY A 334 -36.13 31.14 -18.43
CA GLY A 334 -37.16 31.07 -17.38
C GLY A 334 -37.04 29.86 -16.44
N LYS A 335 -36.01 29.02 -16.57
CA LYS A 335 -35.75 27.87 -15.69
C LYS A 335 -34.43 28.04 -14.93
N LEU A 336 -34.45 27.70 -13.64
CA LEU A 336 -33.23 27.61 -12.85
C LEU A 336 -32.47 26.35 -13.26
N VAL A 337 -31.33 26.54 -13.92
CA VAL A 337 -30.41 25.47 -14.32
C VAL A 337 -29.09 25.63 -13.58
N ASN A 338 -28.34 24.55 -13.42
CA ASN A 338 -27.01 24.65 -12.84
C ASN A 338 -26.13 25.57 -13.70
N ALA A 339 -25.32 26.42 -13.06
CA ALA A 339 -24.35 27.25 -13.73
C ALA A 339 -23.45 26.39 -14.61
N THR A 340 -23.32 26.76 -15.87
CA THR A 340 -22.35 26.16 -16.78
C THR A 340 -21.12 27.05 -16.80
N GLY A 341 -19.92 26.44 -16.88
CA GLY A 341 -18.68 27.20 -16.99
C GLY A 341 -18.67 28.07 -18.24
N ALA A 342 -17.80 29.09 -18.28
CA ALA A 342 -17.65 29.95 -19.45
C ALA A 342 -17.10 29.21 -20.70
N ASN A 343 -16.54 28.01 -20.51
CA ASN A 343 -16.03 27.18 -21.59
C ASN A 343 -17.17 26.41 -22.27
N PRO A 344 -17.14 26.28 -23.61
CA PRO A 344 -18.10 25.46 -24.33
C PRO A 344 -18.03 24.01 -23.86
N THR A 345 -19.19 23.39 -23.66
CA THR A 345 -19.27 21.95 -23.36
C THR A 345 -18.83 21.17 -24.59
N TYR A 346 -17.72 20.44 -24.47
CA TYR A 346 -17.25 19.58 -25.55
C TYR A 346 -17.95 18.22 -25.48
N PRO A 347 -18.67 17.79 -26.53
CA PRO A 347 -19.20 16.43 -26.56
C PRO A 347 -18.05 15.44 -26.72
N TYR A 348 -18.05 14.38 -25.91
CA TYR A 348 -17.11 13.25 -26.03
C TYR A 348 -17.86 12.05 -26.63
N PRO A 349 -18.01 11.96 -27.97
CA PRO A 349 -18.67 10.84 -28.61
C PRO A 349 -17.82 9.57 -28.49
N GLY A 350 -18.47 8.41 -28.34
CA GLY A 350 -17.79 7.13 -28.17
C GLY A 350 -17.38 6.89 -26.72
N TYR A 351 -16.09 6.69 -26.45
CA TYR A 351 -15.59 6.44 -25.11
C TYR A 351 -15.48 7.73 -24.31
N LYS A 352 -16.04 7.72 -23.10
CA LYS A 352 -15.78 8.73 -22.06
C LYS A 352 -15.30 8.00 -20.82
N TRP A 353 -14.04 8.21 -20.46
CA TRP A 353 -13.43 7.47 -19.35
C TRP A 353 -13.74 8.12 -18.01
N GLY A 354 -14.18 7.31 -17.05
CA GLY A 354 -14.43 7.74 -15.68
C GLY A 354 -14.12 6.65 -14.67
N MET A 355 -14.19 7.02 -13.39
CA MET A 355 -13.92 6.13 -12.28
C MET A 355 -14.96 6.33 -11.17
N SER A 356 -15.33 5.27 -10.48
CA SER A 356 -16.17 5.29 -9.28
C SER A 356 -15.43 4.63 -8.13
N ILE A 357 -15.47 5.24 -6.94
CA ILE A 357 -14.76 4.76 -5.75
C ILE A 357 -15.73 4.57 -4.59
N ASP A 358 -15.92 3.33 -4.11
CA ASP A 358 -16.72 3.03 -2.92
C ASP A 358 -15.91 3.25 -1.63
N LEU A 359 -16.26 4.31 -0.89
CA LEU A 359 -15.61 4.65 0.37
C LEU A 359 -15.98 3.72 1.53
N SER A 360 -17.01 2.88 1.39
CA SER A 360 -17.40 1.90 2.40
C SER A 360 -16.48 0.68 2.36
N SER A 361 -16.04 0.27 1.17
CA SER A 361 -15.14 -0.87 0.97
C SER A 361 -13.66 -0.49 1.15
N CYS A 362 -13.32 0.79 1.00
CA CYS A 362 -11.94 1.26 1.11
C CYS A 362 -11.42 1.20 2.56
N THR A 363 -10.52 0.25 2.82
CA THR A 363 -9.83 0.09 4.11
C THR A 363 -8.56 0.92 4.23
N GLY A 364 -8.13 1.57 3.15
CA GLY A 364 -6.90 2.34 3.11
C GLY A 364 -5.61 1.53 2.98
N CYS A 365 -5.68 0.25 2.55
CA CYS A 365 -4.55 -0.70 2.51
C CYS A 365 -3.29 -0.28 1.72
N GLY A 366 -3.35 0.75 0.87
CA GLY A 366 -2.19 1.27 0.14
C GLY A 366 -1.78 0.48 -1.11
N SER A 367 -2.38 -0.70 -1.39
CA SER A 367 -2.05 -1.51 -2.57
C SER A 367 -2.23 -0.75 -3.89
N CYS A 368 -3.27 0.10 -3.99
CA CYS A 368 -3.51 0.93 -5.16
C CYS A 368 -2.47 2.05 -5.37
N VAL A 369 -1.79 2.48 -4.31
CA VAL A 369 -0.67 3.44 -4.38
C VAL A 369 0.54 2.76 -5.01
N ILE A 370 0.95 1.60 -4.45
CA ILE A 370 2.08 0.81 -4.96
C ILE A 370 1.84 0.34 -6.39
N ALA A 371 0.64 -0.15 -6.70
CA ALA A 371 0.31 -0.57 -8.05
C ALA A 371 0.42 0.58 -9.05
N CYS A 372 -0.02 1.79 -8.68
CA CYS A 372 0.16 2.97 -9.52
C CYS A 372 1.65 3.33 -9.69
N GLN A 373 2.44 3.21 -8.62
CA GLN A 373 3.89 3.45 -8.62
C GLN A 373 4.65 2.49 -9.53
N VAL A 374 4.40 1.19 -9.40
CA VAL A 374 4.99 0.13 -10.24
C VAL A 374 4.55 0.29 -11.69
N GLU A 375 3.25 0.37 -11.95
CA GLU A 375 2.69 0.39 -13.30
C GLU A 375 3.17 1.58 -14.11
N ASN A 376 3.25 2.75 -13.47
CA ASN A 376 3.50 4.01 -14.15
C ASN A 376 4.92 4.51 -13.92
N ASN A 377 5.90 3.66 -13.58
CA ASN A 377 7.31 4.05 -13.42
C ASN A 377 7.53 5.26 -12.49
N ILE A 378 6.70 5.41 -11.46
CA ILE A 378 6.77 6.57 -10.58
C ILE A 378 7.99 6.40 -9.66
N PRO A 379 8.91 7.39 -9.62
CA PRO A 379 10.13 7.25 -8.84
C PRO A 379 9.85 7.19 -7.34
N VAL A 380 10.74 6.53 -6.61
CA VAL A 380 10.77 6.63 -5.15
C VAL A 380 11.50 7.89 -4.72
N VAL A 381 10.95 8.59 -3.73
CA VAL A 381 11.54 9.78 -3.12
C VAL A 381 12.04 9.47 -1.71
N GLY A 382 13.27 9.91 -1.42
CA GLY A 382 13.90 9.71 -0.11
C GLY A 382 13.21 10.47 1.01
N ARG A 383 13.40 10.00 2.25
CA ARG A 383 12.83 10.56 3.49
C ARG A 383 12.86 12.09 3.56
N ASP A 384 14.00 12.70 3.23
CA ASP A 384 14.20 14.14 3.39
C ASP A 384 13.37 14.98 2.41
N GLU A 385 13.13 14.48 1.21
CA GLU A 385 12.27 15.11 0.23
C GLU A 385 10.78 14.89 0.57
N VAL A 386 10.41 13.74 1.15
CA VAL A 386 9.05 13.52 1.69
C VAL A 386 8.74 14.50 2.83
N ARG A 387 9.70 14.80 3.72
CA ARG A 387 9.54 15.79 4.82
C ARG A 387 9.17 17.20 4.35
N VAL A 388 9.45 17.53 3.09
CA VAL A 388 9.12 18.83 2.48
C VAL A 388 7.97 18.73 1.47
N GLY A 389 7.20 17.64 1.49
CA GLY A 389 5.97 17.46 0.71
C GLY A 389 6.20 17.22 -0.78
N ARG A 390 7.26 16.47 -1.10
CA ARG A 390 7.67 16.16 -2.49
C ARG A 390 7.57 14.67 -2.82
N GLU A 391 6.75 13.93 -2.09
CA GLU A 391 6.49 12.52 -2.37
C GLU A 391 5.88 12.33 -3.75
N MET A 392 6.32 11.30 -4.48
CA MET A 392 5.85 11.04 -5.84
C MET A 392 4.79 9.94 -5.84
N HIS A 393 3.59 10.29 -5.39
CA HIS A 393 2.41 9.41 -5.45
C HIS A 393 1.30 10.05 -6.28
N TRP A 394 0.90 9.42 -7.39
CA TRP A 394 -0.18 9.92 -8.27
C TRP A 394 -1.58 9.68 -7.70
N LEU A 395 -1.69 8.67 -6.84
CA LEU A 395 -2.83 8.36 -6.02
C LEU A 395 -2.35 8.38 -4.57
N ARG A 396 -2.97 9.20 -3.74
CA ARG A 396 -2.76 9.18 -2.28
C ARG A 396 -4.04 8.70 -1.61
N ILE A 397 -3.93 8.13 -0.41
CA ILE A 397 -5.10 7.81 0.40
C ILE A 397 -5.13 8.79 1.54
N ASP A 398 -6.06 9.74 1.50
CA ASP A 398 -6.27 10.69 2.57
C ASP A 398 -7.00 9.97 3.72
N ARG A 399 -6.54 10.16 4.96
CA ARG A 399 -7.17 9.59 6.16
C ARG A 399 -7.65 10.71 7.05
N TYR A 400 -8.94 10.74 7.34
CA TYR A 400 -9.52 11.76 8.21
C TYR A 400 -10.04 11.16 9.50
N TYR A 401 -9.74 11.83 10.61
CA TYR A 401 -10.45 11.61 11.87
C TYR A 401 -11.69 12.51 11.92
N ILE A 402 -12.78 11.95 12.41
CA ILE A 402 -14.07 12.59 12.58
C ILE A 402 -14.51 12.34 14.03
N GLY A 403 -14.80 13.40 14.78
CA GLY A 403 -15.04 13.36 16.22
C GLY A 403 -13.87 13.88 17.05
N GLU A 404 -13.95 13.75 18.37
CA GLU A 404 -12.98 14.34 19.30
C GLU A 404 -11.72 13.47 19.46
N PRO A 405 -10.49 13.98 19.20
CA PRO A 405 -9.26 13.20 19.26
C PRO A 405 -8.95 12.55 20.62
N ASP A 406 -9.43 13.17 21.72
CA ASP A 406 -9.23 12.70 23.10
C ASP A 406 -10.22 11.60 23.53
N GLN A 407 -11.22 11.28 22.68
CA GLN A 407 -12.25 10.26 22.93
C GLN A 407 -12.13 9.11 21.93
N PRO A 408 -11.21 8.15 22.14
CA PRO A 408 -10.94 7.09 21.17
C PRO A 408 -12.18 6.22 20.87
N GLU A 409 -13.09 6.06 21.84
CA GLU A 409 -14.33 5.30 21.71
C GLU A 409 -15.36 5.90 20.75
N THR A 410 -15.37 7.22 20.54
CA THR A 410 -16.31 7.89 19.61
C THR A 410 -15.66 8.30 18.29
N LEU A 411 -14.32 8.16 18.20
CA LEU A 411 -13.54 8.60 17.06
C LEU A 411 -13.78 7.73 15.82
N GLN A 412 -14.10 8.39 14.72
CA GLN A 412 -14.26 7.76 13.41
C GLN A 412 -13.04 8.00 12.54
N VAL A 413 -12.67 6.99 11.75
CA VAL A 413 -11.66 7.11 10.70
C VAL A 413 -12.34 6.90 9.36
N ALA A 414 -12.02 7.75 8.38
CA ALA A 414 -12.45 7.57 7.00
C ALA A 414 -11.26 7.68 6.03
N HIS A 415 -11.28 6.83 5.00
CA HIS A 415 -10.26 6.79 3.96
C HIS A 415 -10.84 7.28 2.63
N GLN A 416 -10.12 8.13 1.93
CA GLN A 416 -10.50 8.62 0.61
C GLN A 416 -9.29 8.58 -0.33
N PRO A 417 -9.24 7.63 -1.28
CA PRO A 417 -8.26 7.64 -2.35
C PRO A 417 -8.43 8.89 -3.21
N MET A 418 -7.44 9.77 -3.23
CA MET A 418 -7.44 11.00 -4.01
C MET A 418 -6.40 10.93 -5.12
N LEU A 419 -6.86 11.04 -6.36
CA LEU A 419 -6.07 10.99 -7.59
C LEU A 419 -6.47 12.14 -8.53
N CYS A 420 -5.86 12.21 -9.72
CA CYS A 420 -6.36 13.12 -10.76
C CYS A 420 -7.83 12.83 -11.06
N GLN A 421 -8.66 13.86 -10.97
CA GLN A 421 -10.10 13.75 -11.17
C GLN A 421 -10.50 13.85 -12.65
N HIS A 422 -9.54 14.09 -13.55
CA HIS A 422 -9.75 14.27 -14.99
C HIS A 422 -10.90 15.24 -15.33
N CYS A 423 -10.98 16.34 -14.56
CA CYS A 423 -11.97 17.42 -14.65
C CYS A 423 -12.30 17.81 -16.09
N ASP A 424 -13.58 17.91 -16.45
CA ASP A 424 -14.01 18.45 -17.75
C ASP A 424 -13.62 19.93 -17.90
N ASN A 425 -13.86 20.73 -16.87
CA ASN A 425 -13.41 22.12 -16.80
C ASN A 425 -12.09 22.17 -16.03
N ALA A 426 -11.02 21.59 -16.59
CA ALA A 426 -9.75 21.41 -15.90
C ALA A 426 -9.01 22.76 -15.67
N PRO A 427 -8.95 23.28 -14.42
CA PRO A 427 -8.25 24.54 -14.14
C PRO A 427 -6.74 24.40 -14.33
N CYS A 428 -6.21 23.18 -14.27
CA CYS A 428 -4.80 22.90 -14.46
C CYS A 428 -4.33 22.97 -15.92
N GLU A 429 -5.24 22.96 -16.90
CA GLU A 429 -4.90 23.05 -18.32
C GLU A 429 -4.69 24.49 -18.77
N THR A 430 -5.65 25.37 -18.49
CA THR A 430 -5.66 26.76 -18.95
C THR A 430 -4.48 27.60 -18.45
N VAL A 431 -3.80 27.14 -17.40
CA VAL A 431 -2.62 27.79 -16.81
C VAL A 431 -1.29 27.26 -17.33
N CYS A 432 -1.29 26.27 -18.23
CA CYS A 432 -0.07 25.74 -18.80
C CYS A 432 0.38 26.58 -20.01
N PRO A 433 1.47 27.36 -19.92
CA PRO A 433 1.87 28.27 -21.00
C PRO A 433 2.38 27.56 -22.26
N VAL A 434 2.66 26.26 -22.18
CA VAL A 434 3.24 25.46 -23.27
C VAL A 434 2.33 24.33 -23.73
N LEU A 435 1.09 24.26 -23.24
CA LEU A 435 0.12 23.22 -23.60
C LEU A 435 0.63 21.79 -23.34
N ALA A 436 1.36 21.59 -22.24
CA ALA A 436 1.81 20.27 -21.79
C ALA A 436 0.70 19.43 -21.13
N THR A 437 -0.47 20.03 -20.91
CA THR A 437 -1.65 19.31 -20.43
C THR A 437 -2.87 19.78 -21.19
N VAL A 438 -3.62 18.82 -21.71
CA VAL A 438 -4.73 19.01 -22.64
C VAL A 438 -5.73 17.87 -22.46
N HIS A 439 -7.01 18.08 -22.76
CA HIS A 439 -7.95 16.98 -22.91
C HIS A 439 -7.73 16.21 -24.21
N SER A 440 -7.80 14.88 -24.13
CA SER A 440 -8.01 14.01 -25.29
C SER A 440 -9.45 14.07 -25.79
N SER A 441 -9.69 13.52 -26.98
CA SER A 441 -11.04 13.35 -27.56
C SER A 441 -11.93 12.41 -26.75
N GLU A 442 -11.41 11.72 -25.73
CA GLU A 442 -12.15 10.80 -24.84
C GLU A 442 -12.31 11.38 -23.43
N GLY A 443 -11.94 12.65 -23.26
CA GLY A 443 -12.12 13.38 -22.01
C GLY A 443 -11.11 13.04 -20.91
N ILE A 444 -10.04 12.32 -21.23
CA ILE A 444 -8.89 12.16 -20.33
C ILE A 444 -8.07 13.44 -20.41
N ASN A 445 -7.87 14.10 -19.27
CA ASN A 445 -6.80 15.10 -19.15
C ASN A 445 -5.44 14.41 -19.33
N ASP A 446 -4.76 14.67 -20.43
CA ASP A 446 -3.43 14.13 -20.73
C ASP A 446 -2.34 15.03 -20.15
N MET A 447 -1.26 14.40 -19.69
CA MET A 447 -0.03 15.08 -19.28
C MET A 447 1.08 14.64 -20.22
N VAL A 448 1.47 15.54 -21.12
CA VAL A 448 2.50 15.31 -22.12
C VAL A 448 3.85 15.68 -21.52
N TYR A 449 4.53 14.66 -20.96
CA TYR A 449 5.72 14.84 -20.12
C TYR A 449 6.85 15.62 -20.81
N ASN A 450 7.15 15.31 -22.07
CA ASN A 450 8.22 15.94 -22.86
C ASN A 450 7.95 17.41 -23.24
N ARG A 451 6.69 17.87 -23.15
CA ARG A 451 6.33 19.27 -23.41
C ARG A 451 6.41 20.14 -22.16
N CYS A 452 6.46 19.53 -20.97
CA CYS A 452 6.47 20.25 -19.71
C CYS A 452 7.79 20.99 -19.49
N VAL A 453 7.73 22.31 -19.31
CA VAL A 453 8.89 23.16 -18.98
C VAL A 453 9.02 23.47 -17.48
N GLY A 454 8.24 22.80 -16.62
CA GLY A 454 8.43 22.86 -15.17
C GLY A 454 7.94 24.12 -14.44
N THR A 455 7.00 24.90 -15.02
CA THR A 455 6.47 26.11 -14.35
C THR A 455 5.72 25.84 -13.06
N ARG A 456 5.22 24.61 -12.85
CA ARG A 456 4.46 24.14 -11.67
C ARG A 456 3.08 24.79 -11.45
N TYR A 457 2.68 25.76 -12.27
CA TYR A 457 1.42 26.50 -12.05
C TYR A 457 0.18 25.59 -12.14
N CYS A 458 0.22 24.55 -12.99
CA CYS A 458 -0.82 23.53 -13.07
C CYS A 458 -1.09 22.81 -11.74
N SER A 459 -0.10 22.69 -10.85
CA SER A 459 -0.30 22.13 -9.51
C SER A 459 -1.02 23.13 -8.60
N ASN A 460 -0.62 24.40 -8.62
CA ASN A 460 -1.25 25.44 -7.79
C ASN A 460 -2.74 25.57 -8.13
N ASN A 461 -3.09 25.56 -9.42
CA ASN A 461 -4.49 25.71 -9.86
C ASN A 461 -5.31 24.41 -9.74
N CYS A 462 -4.66 23.25 -9.58
CA CYS A 462 -5.38 22.00 -9.31
C CYS A 462 -5.95 22.04 -7.88
N PRO A 463 -7.29 22.00 -7.68
CA PRO A 463 -7.88 22.11 -6.36
C PRO A 463 -7.56 20.90 -5.48
N TYR A 464 -7.34 19.72 -6.08
CA TYR A 464 -7.03 18.47 -5.38
C TYR A 464 -5.54 18.31 -5.05
N LYS A 465 -4.67 19.17 -5.60
CA LYS A 465 -3.20 19.07 -5.46
C LYS A 465 -2.68 17.66 -5.75
N VAL A 466 -3.04 17.10 -6.91
CA VAL A 466 -2.69 15.73 -7.37
C VAL A 466 -1.72 15.73 -8.56
N ARG A 467 -1.18 16.90 -8.91
CA ARG A 467 -0.03 17.03 -9.80
C ARG A 467 1.24 16.91 -8.94
N ARG A 468 2.17 16.05 -9.34
CA ARG A 468 3.44 15.81 -8.65
C ARG A 468 4.61 16.25 -9.51
N PHE A 469 5.62 16.86 -8.92
CA PHE A 469 6.74 17.44 -9.66
C PHE A 469 8.01 16.64 -9.44
N ASN A 470 8.71 16.30 -10.51
CA ASN A 470 10.06 15.75 -10.41
C ASN A 470 11.06 16.86 -10.05
N TRP A 471 11.32 17.03 -8.75
CA TRP A 471 12.31 17.99 -8.26
C TRP A 471 13.75 17.57 -8.56
N MET A 472 14.00 16.27 -8.51
CA MET A 472 15.32 15.66 -8.68
C MET A 472 15.36 14.71 -9.87
N GLN A 473 16.55 14.23 -10.20
CA GLN A 473 16.77 13.26 -11.26
C GLN A 473 16.76 11.84 -10.68
N HIS A 474 15.74 11.04 -11.01
CA HIS A 474 15.56 9.69 -10.44
C HIS A 474 15.99 8.54 -11.37
N TRP A 475 15.96 8.77 -12.69
CA TRP A 475 16.05 7.69 -13.69
C TRP A 475 17.06 7.88 -14.83
N TYR A 476 17.76 9.00 -14.88
CA TYR A 476 18.70 9.32 -15.98
C TYR A 476 20.03 9.76 -15.38
N ASN A 477 21.08 9.83 -16.20
CA ASN A 477 22.39 10.38 -15.86
C ASN A 477 23.05 9.71 -14.62
N GLY A 478 23.02 8.37 -14.56
CA GLY A 478 23.65 7.61 -13.48
C GLY A 478 22.85 7.57 -12.17
N ALA A 479 21.62 8.10 -12.16
CA ALA A 479 20.71 7.96 -11.04
C ALA A 479 20.49 6.48 -10.68
N GLU A 480 20.29 6.19 -9.39
CA GLU A 480 20.25 4.82 -8.88
C GLU A 480 19.22 3.95 -9.61
N GLY A 481 18.06 4.49 -9.99
CA GLY A 481 17.02 3.78 -10.73
C GLY A 481 17.41 3.37 -12.16
N SER A 482 18.45 3.97 -12.74
CA SER A 482 18.95 3.68 -14.09
C SER A 482 19.96 2.52 -14.15
N LYS A 483 20.40 2.00 -13.00
CA LYS A 483 21.43 0.95 -12.93
C LYS A 483 20.84 -0.45 -13.10
N ALA A 484 21.56 -1.33 -13.78
CA ALA A 484 21.20 -2.75 -13.84
C ALA A 484 21.25 -3.37 -12.42
N PRO A 485 20.35 -4.30 -12.07
CA PRO A 485 19.18 -4.76 -12.84
C PRO A 485 17.91 -3.92 -12.61
N ARG A 486 17.96 -2.81 -11.86
CA ARG A 486 16.75 -2.06 -11.43
C ARG A 486 15.88 -1.58 -12.58
N TYR A 487 16.47 -1.16 -13.70
CA TYR A 487 15.70 -0.69 -14.86
C TYR A 487 14.82 -1.79 -15.49
N LEU A 488 15.09 -3.08 -15.22
CA LEU A 488 14.25 -4.19 -15.69
C LEU A 488 12.87 -4.20 -15.02
N GLY A 489 12.72 -3.54 -13.87
CA GLY A 489 11.43 -3.37 -13.19
C GLY A 489 10.56 -2.25 -13.78
N LEU A 490 11.05 -1.52 -14.80
CA LEU A 490 10.30 -0.45 -15.44
C LEU A 490 9.34 -1.01 -16.49
N ASN A 491 8.12 -0.49 -16.50
CA ASN A 491 7.14 -0.75 -17.55
C ASN A 491 7.61 -0.13 -18.88
N PRO A 492 7.83 -0.91 -19.96
CA PRO A 492 8.28 -0.38 -21.24
C PRO A 492 7.24 0.51 -21.94
N GLU A 493 5.95 0.35 -21.61
CA GLU A 493 4.85 1.09 -22.24
C GLU A 493 4.64 2.49 -21.63
N VAL A 494 5.36 2.83 -20.56
CA VAL A 494 5.21 4.11 -19.87
C VAL A 494 6.53 4.88 -19.89
N ALA A 495 6.49 6.09 -20.42
CA ALA A 495 7.64 6.98 -20.43
C ALA A 495 8.18 7.20 -19.01
N VAL A 496 9.48 7.05 -18.84
CA VAL A 496 10.20 7.39 -17.60
C VAL A 496 10.47 8.90 -17.61
N ARG A 497 10.20 9.60 -16.51
CA ARG A 497 10.28 11.07 -16.49
C ARG A 497 11.64 11.56 -16.04
N SER A 498 12.04 12.69 -16.63
CA SER A 498 13.22 13.45 -16.23
C SER A 498 12.88 14.48 -15.17
N ARG A 499 13.90 15.09 -14.57
CA ARG A 499 13.75 16.23 -13.66
C ARG A 499 13.03 17.39 -14.35
N GLY A 500 12.26 18.16 -13.58
CA GLY A 500 11.62 19.38 -14.07
C GLY A 500 10.28 19.16 -14.76
N VAL A 501 9.73 17.94 -14.67
CA VAL A 501 8.48 17.56 -15.35
C VAL A 501 7.37 17.27 -14.32
N MET A 502 6.16 17.71 -14.66
CA MET A 502 4.96 17.39 -13.88
C MET A 502 4.41 16.02 -14.24
N GLU A 503 3.87 15.34 -13.25
CA GLU A 503 3.19 14.08 -13.38
C GLU A 503 1.82 14.12 -12.69
N LYS A 504 0.97 13.16 -13.03
CA LYS A 504 -0.33 12.92 -12.41
C LYS A 504 -0.87 11.58 -12.88
N CYS A 505 -1.87 11.07 -12.19
CA CYS A 505 -2.70 9.97 -12.70
C CYS A 505 -3.20 10.30 -14.12
N ASN A 506 -3.06 9.34 -15.02
CA ASN A 506 -3.46 9.39 -16.43
C ASN A 506 -4.53 8.33 -16.75
N PHE A 507 -5.21 7.79 -15.73
CA PHE A 507 -6.08 6.62 -15.84
C PHE A 507 -5.41 5.39 -16.49
N CYS A 508 -4.09 5.23 -16.30
CA CYS A 508 -3.31 4.15 -16.95
C CYS A 508 -3.53 4.16 -18.47
N SER A 509 -3.33 5.32 -19.10
CA SER A 509 -3.64 5.56 -20.52
C SER A 509 -2.99 4.56 -21.48
N HIS A 510 -1.85 3.98 -21.11
CA HIS A 510 -1.19 2.91 -21.88
C HIS A 510 -2.02 1.62 -21.91
N ARG A 511 -2.65 1.21 -20.80
CA ARG A 511 -3.58 0.07 -20.75
C ARG A 511 -4.85 0.33 -21.56
N ILE A 512 -5.35 1.56 -21.52
CA ILE A 512 -6.47 1.99 -22.36
C ILE A 512 -6.10 1.87 -23.84
N ALA A 513 -4.92 2.36 -24.22
CA ALA A 513 -4.44 2.30 -25.59
C ALA A 513 -4.26 0.85 -26.06
N GLU A 514 -3.60 0.01 -25.28
CA GLU A 514 -3.37 -1.41 -25.58
C GLU A 514 -4.70 -2.16 -25.84
N ALA A 515 -5.65 -2.08 -24.92
CA ALA A 515 -6.93 -2.77 -25.07
C ALA A 515 -7.75 -2.23 -26.24
N LYS A 516 -7.72 -0.92 -26.49
CA LYS A 516 -8.39 -0.32 -27.66
C LYS A 516 -7.76 -0.79 -28.97
N ILE A 517 -6.43 -0.90 -29.02
CA ILE A 517 -5.72 -1.42 -30.19
C ILE A 517 -6.11 -2.88 -30.42
N ALA A 518 -6.14 -3.71 -29.38
CA ALA A 518 -6.58 -5.10 -29.47
C ALA A 518 -8.03 -5.21 -30.01
N ALA A 519 -8.98 -4.49 -29.40
CA ALA A 519 -10.38 -4.48 -29.85
C ALA A 519 -10.52 -4.00 -31.31
N LYS A 520 -9.76 -2.97 -31.70
CA LYS A 520 -9.74 -2.46 -33.08
C LYS A 520 -9.19 -3.50 -34.06
N ASN A 521 -8.13 -4.22 -33.70
CA ASN A 521 -7.55 -5.28 -34.53
C ASN A 521 -8.52 -6.46 -34.72
N GLU A 522 -9.38 -6.71 -33.73
CA GLU A 522 -10.47 -7.70 -33.79
C GLU A 522 -11.74 -7.16 -34.49
N GLY A 523 -11.76 -5.91 -34.93
CA GLY A 523 -12.91 -5.31 -35.62
C GLY A 523 -14.12 -5.06 -34.71
N ARG A 524 -13.92 -4.93 -33.39
CA ARG A 524 -15.00 -4.73 -32.41
C ARG A 524 -14.77 -3.51 -31.53
N VAL A 525 -15.83 -3.12 -30.82
CA VAL A 525 -15.73 -2.13 -29.74
C VAL A 525 -15.15 -2.78 -28.48
N LEU A 526 -14.45 -1.97 -27.70
CA LEU A 526 -13.93 -2.33 -26.39
C LEU A 526 -15.12 -2.50 -25.43
N LYS A 527 -15.15 -3.62 -24.70
CA LYS A 527 -16.21 -3.94 -23.75
C LYS A 527 -15.82 -3.54 -22.32
N ASP A 528 -16.81 -3.36 -21.47
CA ASP A 528 -16.58 -3.11 -20.05
C ASP A 528 -15.77 -4.25 -19.41
N GLY A 529 -14.87 -3.90 -18.50
CA GLY A 529 -13.97 -4.84 -17.82
C GLY A 529 -12.76 -5.33 -18.63
N GLU A 530 -12.67 -5.07 -19.93
CA GLU A 530 -11.47 -5.41 -20.73
C GLU A 530 -10.27 -4.49 -20.42
N VAL A 531 -10.52 -3.27 -19.95
CA VAL A 531 -9.49 -2.39 -19.37
C VAL A 531 -9.66 -2.36 -17.86
N LYS A 532 -8.61 -2.78 -17.14
CA LYS A 532 -8.50 -2.54 -15.70
C LYS A 532 -7.28 -1.68 -15.42
N THR A 533 -7.50 -0.55 -14.75
CA THR A 533 -6.40 0.29 -14.26
C THR A 533 -5.63 -0.44 -13.16
N ALA A 534 -4.36 -0.08 -12.95
CA ALA A 534 -3.54 -0.73 -11.91
C ALA A 534 -4.12 -0.54 -10.50
N CYS A 535 -4.68 0.63 -10.19
CA CYS A 535 -5.34 0.88 -8.91
C CYS A 535 -6.64 0.06 -8.74
N GLN A 536 -7.40 -0.18 -9.81
CA GLN A 536 -8.57 -1.06 -9.79
C GLN A 536 -8.15 -2.53 -9.60
N GLN A 537 -7.23 -3.03 -10.43
CA GLN A 537 -6.82 -4.44 -10.41
C GLN A 537 -6.18 -4.86 -9.09
N SER A 538 -5.47 -3.95 -8.41
CA SER A 538 -4.78 -4.22 -7.13
C SER A 538 -5.66 -4.00 -5.91
N CYS A 539 -6.87 -3.46 -6.06
CA CYS A 539 -7.73 -3.18 -4.93
C CYS A 539 -8.37 -4.47 -4.42
N ALA A 540 -7.87 -5.00 -3.31
CA ALA A 540 -8.38 -6.24 -2.71
C ALA A 540 -9.86 -6.16 -2.26
N ALA A 541 -10.41 -4.95 -2.13
CA ALA A 541 -11.81 -4.72 -1.74
C ALA A 541 -12.73 -4.37 -2.91
N ASP A 542 -12.22 -4.41 -4.16
CA ASP A 542 -12.94 -3.99 -5.37
C ASP A 542 -13.59 -2.59 -5.23
N ALA A 543 -12.94 -1.69 -4.48
CA ALA A 543 -13.48 -0.39 -4.16
C ALA A 543 -13.40 0.59 -5.35
N ILE A 544 -12.60 0.31 -6.38
CA ILE A 544 -12.37 1.20 -7.53
C ILE A 544 -12.93 0.51 -8.78
N SER A 545 -13.89 1.13 -9.46
CA SER A 545 -14.38 0.69 -10.77
C SER A 545 -14.03 1.76 -11.81
N PHE A 546 -13.47 1.34 -12.93
CA PHE A 546 -13.07 2.22 -14.04
C PHE A 546 -13.64 1.68 -15.35
N GLY A 547 -14.10 2.58 -16.22
CA GLY A 547 -14.69 2.17 -17.49
C GLY A 547 -15.25 3.34 -18.31
N ASN A 548 -16.05 3.00 -19.31
CA ASN A 548 -16.69 3.96 -20.20
C ASN A 548 -18.02 4.46 -19.61
N THR A 549 -18.07 5.72 -19.16
CA THR A 549 -19.29 6.32 -18.58
C THR A 549 -20.39 6.60 -19.59
N ASN A 550 -20.09 6.61 -20.90
CA ASN A 550 -21.11 6.71 -21.94
C ASN A 550 -21.87 5.39 -22.12
N ASP A 551 -21.25 4.26 -21.80
CA ASP A 551 -21.92 2.96 -21.77
C ASP A 551 -22.73 2.84 -20.46
N LYS A 552 -24.06 2.88 -20.58
CA LYS A 552 -24.98 2.83 -19.43
C LYS A 552 -25.00 1.48 -18.72
N ASP A 553 -24.54 0.42 -19.39
CA ASP A 553 -24.47 -0.92 -18.81
C ASP A 553 -23.15 -1.17 -18.07
N SER A 554 -22.14 -0.31 -18.28
CA SER A 554 -20.87 -0.40 -17.56
C SER A 554 -21.05 -0.25 -16.05
N GLU A 555 -20.19 -0.93 -15.29
CA GLU A 555 -20.21 -0.84 -13.83
C GLU A 555 -20.01 0.60 -13.36
N VAL A 556 -19.06 1.33 -13.95
CA VAL A 556 -18.75 2.70 -13.57
C VAL A 556 -19.93 3.66 -13.81
N ALA A 557 -20.71 3.48 -14.89
CA ALA A 557 -21.86 4.34 -15.16
C ALA A 557 -22.99 4.09 -14.14
N LYS A 558 -23.21 2.84 -13.75
CA LYS A 558 -24.18 2.45 -12.71
C LYS A 558 -23.79 3.03 -11.35
N LEU A 559 -22.52 2.88 -10.95
CA LEU A 559 -22.02 3.42 -9.68
C LEU A 559 -22.02 4.96 -9.68
N SER A 560 -21.61 5.60 -10.77
CA SER A 560 -21.62 7.07 -10.89
C SER A 560 -23.02 7.68 -10.82
N SER A 561 -24.05 6.90 -11.20
CA SER A 561 -25.47 7.32 -11.14
C SER A 561 -26.17 6.89 -9.84
N SER A 562 -25.47 6.19 -8.94
CA SER A 562 -26.02 5.74 -7.66
C SER A 562 -26.50 6.93 -6.82
N PRO A 563 -27.58 6.78 -6.01
CA PRO A 563 -27.98 7.79 -5.05
C PRO A 563 -26.86 8.18 -4.06
N ARG A 564 -25.94 7.24 -3.78
CA ARG A 564 -24.74 7.45 -2.94
C ARG A 564 -23.65 8.27 -3.64
N SER A 565 -23.74 8.48 -4.94
CA SER A 565 -22.68 9.10 -5.74
C SER A 565 -22.57 10.60 -5.48
N PHE A 566 -21.37 11.08 -5.21
CA PHE A 566 -21.03 12.50 -5.12
C PHE A 566 -19.65 12.76 -5.76
N ARG A 567 -19.39 14.01 -6.15
CA ARG A 567 -18.06 14.44 -6.60
C ARG A 567 -17.46 15.42 -5.59
N VAL A 568 -16.15 15.37 -5.44
CA VAL A 568 -15.45 16.20 -4.44
C VAL A 568 -15.28 17.62 -4.99
N LEU A 569 -15.65 18.62 -4.18
CA LEU A 569 -15.63 20.05 -4.52
C LEU A 569 -16.52 20.44 -5.71
N GLU A 570 -17.76 19.91 -5.76
CA GLU A 570 -18.72 20.25 -6.83
C GLU A 570 -18.99 21.74 -6.99
N TYR A 571 -18.93 22.53 -5.91
CA TYR A 571 -19.11 23.99 -5.95
C TYR A 571 -18.15 24.73 -6.88
N LEU A 572 -16.97 24.15 -7.18
CA LEU A 572 -16.00 24.73 -8.13
C LEU A 572 -16.41 24.54 -9.59
N ASN A 573 -17.40 23.69 -9.86
CA ASN A 573 -17.89 23.37 -11.20
C ASN A 573 -16.80 22.88 -12.18
N VAL A 574 -15.81 22.14 -11.66
CA VAL A 574 -14.69 21.60 -12.45
C VAL A 574 -15.04 20.32 -13.24
N GLY A 575 -16.25 19.77 -13.05
CA GLY A 575 -16.72 18.54 -13.70
C GLY A 575 -15.83 17.30 -13.50
N PRO A 576 -15.59 16.82 -12.26
CA PRO A 576 -14.81 15.60 -12.01
C PRO A 576 -15.37 14.35 -12.71
N GLN A 577 -14.49 13.55 -13.32
CA GLN A 577 -14.82 12.23 -13.90
C GLN A 577 -14.60 11.07 -12.93
N VAL A 578 -14.20 11.39 -11.70
CA VAL A 578 -14.15 10.44 -10.58
C VAL A 578 -15.33 10.75 -9.67
N ALA A 579 -16.21 9.76 -9.50
CA ALA A 579 -17.30 9.78 -8.54
C ALA A 579 -16.90 8.98 -7.29
N TYR A 580 -17.35 9.43 -6.13
CA TYR A 580 -17.20 8.72 -4.86
C TYR A 580 -18.57 8.29 -4.36
N LEU A 581 -18.65 7.14 -3.69
CA LEU A 581 -19.88 6.73 -3.02
C LEU A 581 -19.80 7.10 -1.53
N THR A 582 -20.87 7.72 -1.02
CA THR A 582 -21.04 7.99 0.42
C THR A 582 -20.74 6.73 1.22
N ARG A 583 -19.92 6.88 2.26
CA ARG A 583 -19.53 5.79 3.15
C ARG A 583 -20.72 5.38 4.03
N VAL A 584 -21.18 4.15 3.89
CA VAL A 584 -22.25 3.57 4.72
C VAL A 584 -21.59 2.77 5.84
N ARG A 585 -21.94 3.07 7.10
CA ARG A 585 -21.36 2.42 8.28
C ARG A 585 -22.43 1.93 9.24
N SER A 586 -22.10 0.95 10.08
CA SER A 586 -22.91 0.64 11.26
C SER A 586 -22.81 1.76 12.31
N SER A 587 -23.79 1.84 13.22
CA SER A 587 -23.66 2.68 14.42
C SER A 587 -22.46 2.23 15.26
N ILE A 588 -21.77 3.21 15.87
CA ILE A 588 -20.67 2.98 16.81
C ILE A 588 -21.25 2.80 18.19
#